data_AF-A0A852V695-F1
#
_entry.id   AF-A0A852V695-F1
#
_cell.length_a   1.000
_cell.length_b   1.000
_cell.length_c   1.000
_cell.angle_alpha   90.00
_cell.angle_beta   90.00
_cell.angle_gamma   90.00
#
_symmetry.space_group_name_H-M   'P 1'
#
loop_
_entity.id
_entity.type
_entity.pdbx_description
1 polymer ?
#
loop_
_entity_poly.entity_id
_entity_poly.type
_entity_poly.pdbx_seq_one_letter_code
_entity_poly.pdbx_strand_id
1 'polypeptide(L)'
;MRPSTARVGAFDLVIAAGGLILLLLAVQNLGPALAAFRGDGAWGTFTAHRVECVQHPGHEQCTWLGEFRAGRTVRPEVAFYGGERGSFTPGQAARAFDTGRRGHVYGPGGSNEWIAVALLMLAGLGLASRPLWRLRRARRPAGEPGAGPRTDAGPRTDTEPPTDTDP
;
A
#
# COMPACT_ATOMS: atom_id res chain seq x y z
N MET A 1 -1.56 40.24 -12.24
CA MET A 1 -0.90 39.04 -11.70
C MET A 1 -0.96 37.93 -12.75
N ARG A 2 0.18 37.38 -13.19
CA ARG A 2 0.19 36.23 -14.11
C ARG A 2 -0.08 34.95 -13.31
N PRO A 3 -0.99 34.06 -13.76
CA PRO A 3 -1.22 32.80 -13.08
C PRO A 3 0.08 31.98 -13.09
N SER A 4 0.56 31.62 -11.90
CA SER A 4 1.62 30.64 -11.73
C SER A 4 1.12 29.30 -12.25
N THR A 5 1.48 28.95 -13.49
CA THR A 5 1.26 27.60 -14.00
C THR A 5 2.09 26.65 -13.14
N ALA A 6 1.44 25.83 -12.32
CA ALA A 6 2.12 24.71 -11.70
C ALA A 6 2.58 23.76 -12.80
N ARG A 7 3.88 23.79 -13.08
CA ARG A 7 4.51 22.86 -14.01
C ARG A 7 4.75 21.56 -13.27
N VAL A 8 4.25 20.46 -13.83
CA VAL A 8 4.65 19.11 -13.42
C VAL A 8 6.12 18.96 -13.79
N GLY A 9 6.99 18.80 -12.80
CA GLY A 9 8.42 18.65 -13.04
C GLY A 9 8.78 17.21 -13.42
N ALA A 10 9.97 17.02 -13.99
CA ALA A 10 10.52 15.68 -14.28
C ALA A 10 10.53 14.77 -13.03
N PHE A 11 10.81 15.34 -11.86
CA PHE A 11 10.76 14.62 -10.58
C PHE A 11 9.35 14.08 -10.25
N ASP A 12 8.29 14.85 -10.49
CA ASP A 12 6.91 14.36 -10.26
C ASP A 12 6.54 13.27 -11.26
N LEU A 13 7.07 13.31 -12.49
CA LEU A 13 6.91 12.23 -13.47
C LEU A 13 7.63 10.94 -13.04
N VAL A 14 8.85 11.05 -12.50
CA VAL A 14 9.59 9.89 -11.97
C VAL A 14 8.83 9.27 -10.79
N ILE A 15 8.31 10.08 -9.88
CA ILE A 15 7.47 9.59 -8.77
C ILE A 15 6.22 8.89 -9.30
N ALA A 16 5.53 9.50 -10.27
CA ALA A 16 4.33 8.92 -10.85
C ALA A 16 4.62 7.58 -11.56
N ALA A 17 5.74 7.50 -12.30
CA ALA A 17 6.20 6.26 -12.92
C ALA A 17 6.50 5.18 -11.88
N GLY A 18 7.17 5.53 -10.77
CA GLY A 18 7.36 4.64 -9.64
C GLY A 18 6.03 4.14 -9.06
N GLY A 19 5.06 5.03 -8.89
CA GLY A 19 3.70 4.68 -8.46
C GLY A 19 3.01 3.69 -9.40
N LEU A 20 3.11 3.90 -10.72
CA LEU A 20 2.59 2.98 -11.72
C LEU A 20 3.26 1.61 -11.66
N ILE A 21 4.56 1.54 -11.44
CA ILE A 21 5.28 0.27 -11.26
C ILE A 21 4.73 -0.50 -10.05
N LEU A 22 4.52 0.17 -8.91
CA LEU A 22 3.93 -0.46 -7.73
C LEU A 22 2.51 -0.98 -8.01
N LEU A 23 1.70 -0.22 -8.75
CA LEU A 23 0.36 -0.66 -9.15
C LEU A 23 0.41 -1.89 -10.04
N LEU A 24 1.32 -1.93 -11.01
CA LEU A 24 1.50 -3.10 -11.89
C LEU A 24 1.88 -4.34 -11.07
N LEU A 25 2.80 -4.22 -10.12
CA LEU A 25 3.19 -5.32 -9.24
C LEU A 25 2.01 -5.78 -8.35
N ALA A 26 1.24 -4.84 -7.78
CA ALA A 26 0.08 -5.16 -6.97
C ALA A 26 -0.99 -5.91 -7.78
N VAL A 27 -1.32 -5.44 -8.98
CA VAL A 27 -2.32 -6.06 -9.86
C VAL A 27 -1.92 -7.49 -10.26
N GLN A 28 -0.64 -7.72 -10.59
CA GLN A 28 -0.15 -9.06 -10.95
C GLN A 28 -0.27 -10.08 -9.81
N ASN A 29 -0.22 -9.62 -8.55
CA ASN A 29 -0.27 -10.49 -7.37
C ASN A 29 -1.65 -10.53 -6.70
N LEU A 30 -2.59 -9.67 -7.10
CA LEU A 30 -3.89 -9.53 -6.45
C LEU A 30 -4.73 -10.80 -6.49
N GLY A 31 -4.83 -11.44 -7.67
CA GLY A 31 -5.61 -12.66 -7.85
C GLY A 31 -5.16 -13.79 -6.91
N PRO A 32 -3.89 -14.23 -7.00
CA PRO A 32 -3.35 -15.27 -6.11
C PRO A 32 -3.43 -14.91 -4.62
N ALA A 33 -3.15 -13.65 -4.25
CA ALA A 33 -3.21 -13.23 -2.85
C ALA A 33 -4.63 -13.29 -2.28
N LEU A 34 -5.64 -12.88 -3.05
CA LEU A 34 -7.05 -12.98 -2.65
C LEU A 34 -7.54 -14.43 -2.65
N ALA A 35 -7.05 -15.27 -3.55
CA ALA A 35 -7.34 -16.70 -3.54
C ALA A 35 -6.76 -17.36 -2.28
N ALA A 36 -5.51 -17.05 -1.93
CA ALA A 36 -4.86 -17.54 -0.72
C ALA A 36 -5.57 -17.08 0.56
N PHE A 37 -6.02 -15.82 0.61
CA PHE A 37 -6.82 -15.29 1.72
C PHE A 37 -8.14 -16.03 1.91
N ARG A 38 -8.82 -16.38 0.80
CA ARG A 38 -10.13 -17.05 0.83
C ARG A 38 -10.06 -18.57 0.97
N GLY A 39 -8.90 -19.17 0.78
CA GLY A 39 -8.77 -20.64 0.68
C GLY A 39 -9.24 -21.19 -0.68
N ASP A 40 -9.26 -20.34 -1.70
CA ASP A 40 -9.70 -20.70 -3.06
C ASP A 40 -8.54 -21.32 -3.84
N GLY A 41 -8.79 -22.45 -4.48
CA GLY A 41 -7.80 -23.12 -5.32
C GLY A 41 -8.04 -24.62 -5.46
N ALA A 42 -7.09 -25.30 -6.10
CA ALA A 42 -7.09 -26.75 -6.18
C ALA A 42 -6.55 -27.33 -4.85
N TRP A 43 -7.42 -27.97 -4.07
CA TRP A 43 -7.03 -28.63 -2.84
C TRP A 43 -6.33 -29.97 -3.10
N GLY A 44 -5.36 -30.30 -2.26
CA GLY A 44 -4.57 -31.51 -2.37
C GLY A 44 -3.71 -31.77 -1.15
N THR A 45 -2.69 -32.59 -1.35
CA THR A 45 -1.74 -32.99 -0.32
C THR A 45 -0.35 -32.49 -0.70
N PHE A 46 0.28 -31.77 0.22
CA PHE A 46 1.70 -31.46 0.18
C PHE A 46 2.46 -32.49 0.99
N THR A 47 3.54 -33.04 0.43
CA THR A 47 4.48 -33.93 1.14
C THR A 47 5.82 -33.23 1.24
N ALA A 48 6.24 -32.91 2.46
CA ALA A 48 7.50 -32.23 2.72
C ALA A 48 8.69 -33.13 2.39
N HIS A 49 9.71 -32.62 1.69
CA HIS A 49 10.93 -33.37 1.39
C HIS A 49 12.13 -32.81 2.15
N ARG A 50 12.36 -31.50 2.03
CA ARG A 50 13.51 -30.83 2.65
C ARG A 50 13.19 -29.38 3.00
N VAL A 51 13.98 -28.83 3.90
CA VAL A 51 13.96 -27.41 4.23
C VAL A 51 15.20 -26.73 3.66
N GLU A 52 15.00 -25.58 3.03
CA GLU A 52 16.08 -24.70 2.58
C GLU A 52 15.98 -23.40 3.38
N CYS A 53 17.09 -22.97 3.98
CA CYS A 53 17.11 -21.76 4.80
C CYS A 53 18.15 -20.78 4.28
N VAL A 54 17.77 -19.51 4.22
CA VAL A 54 18.63 -18.40 3.86
C VAL A 54 18.82 -17.53 5.10
N GLN A 55 20.09 -17.31 5.45
CA GLN A 55 20.47 -16.45 6.56
C GLN A 55 20.50 -14.99 6.11
N HIS A 56 19.66 -14.16 6.73
CA HIS A 56 19.73 -12.70 6.61
C HIS A 56 20.29 -12.09 7.89
N PRO A 57 20.80 -10.84 7.86
CA PRO A 57 21.15 -10.12 9.08
C PRO A 57 19.96 -10.06 10.04
N GLY A 58 20.14 -10.63 11.23
CA GLY A 58 19.14 -10.61 12.32
C GLY A 58 18.02 -11.66 12.25
N HIS A 59 17.91 -12.46 11.19
CA HIS A 59 16.88 -13.51 11.10
C HIS A 59 17.21 -14.58 10.05
N GLU A 60 16.66 -15.79 10.24
CA GLU A 60 16.69 -16.87 9.26
C GLU A 60 15.32 -16.97 8.57
N GLN A 61 15.32 -17.15 7.25
CA GLN A 61 14.10 -17.48 6.50
C GLN A 61 14.23 -18.89 5.95
N CYS A 62 13.35 -19.78 6.38
CA CYS A 62 13.29 -21.16 5.90
C CYS A 62 12.09 -21.37 4.98
N THR A 63 12.24 -22.27 4.01
CA THR A 63 11.19 -22.68 3.10
C THR A 63 11.22 -24.19 2.98
N TRP A 64 10.06 -24.83 3.19
CA TRP A 64 9.91 -26.26 2.96
C TRP A 64 9.59 -26.53 1.50
N LEU A 65 10.44 -27.34 0.86
CA LEU A 65 10.23 -27.85 -0.48
C LEU A 65 9.75 -29.29 -0.42
N GLY A 66 8.86 -29.61 -1.34
CA GLY A 66 8.23 -30.92 -1.39
C GLY A 66 7.49 -31.12 -2.69
N GLU A 67 6.52 -32.03 -2.64
CA GLU A 67 5.65 -32.31 -3.77
C GLU A 67 4.20 -32.04 -3.39
N PHE A 68 3.45 -31.44 -4.29
CA PHE A 68 2.01 -31.26 -4.15
C PHE A 68 1.25 -32.13 -5.15
N ARG A 69 0.25 -32.86 -4.66
CA ARG A 69 -0.66 -33.67 -5.48
C ARG A 69 -2.10 -33.22 -5.31
N ALA A 70 -2.77 -32.91 -6.42
CA ALA A 70 -4.20 -32.60 -6.49
C ALA A 70 -4.85 -33.36 -7.66
N GLY A 71 -5.58 -34.43 -7.35
CA GLY A 71 -6.14 -35.32 -8.36
C GLY A 71 -5.05 -35.93 -9.24
N ARG A 72 -5.07 -35.65 -10.55
CA ARG A 72 -4.04 -36.10 -11.51
C ARG A 72 -2.86 -35.13 -11.62
N THR A 73 -2.96 -33.93 -11.04
CA THR A 73 -1.91 -32.92 -11.10
C THR A 73 -0.86 -33.20 -10.02
N VAL A 74 0.40 -33.29 -10.45
CA VAL A 74 1.55 -33.41 -9.56
C VAL A 74 2.49 -32.24 -9.82
N ARG A 75 2.87 -31.54 -8.75
CA ARG A 75 3.82 -30.42 -8.79
C ARG A 75 5.02 -30.78 -7.90
N PRO A 76 6.13 -31.27 -8.47
CA PRO A 76 7.35 -31.50 -7.72
C PRO A 76 8.03 -30.19 -7.38
N GLU A 77 8.89 -30.22 -6.35
CA GLU A 77 9.77 -29.11 -5.96
C GLU A 77 9.02 -27.80 -5.72
N VAL A 78 7.85 -27.90 -5.09
CA VAL A 78 7.01 -26.76 -4.73
C VAL A 78 7.23 -26.38 -3.27
N ALA A 79 7.22 -25.10 -2.97
CA ALA A 79 7.34 -24.59 -1.61
C ALA A 79 6.01 -24.64 -0.85
N PHE A 80 6.05 -24.91 0.45
CA PHE A 80 4.94 -24.67 1.35
C PHE A 80 5.02 -23.26 1.91
N TYR A 81 4.06 -22.41 1.55
CA TYR A 81 4.04 -21.02 1.98
C TYR A 81 3.87 -20.88 3.49
N GLY A 82 4.70 -20.05 4.11
CA GLY A 82 4.64 -19.77 5.55
C GLY A 82 5.15 -20.91 6.44
N GLY A 83 5.77 -21.95 5.85
CA GLY A 83 6.41 -23.01 6.63
C GLY A 83 7.75 -22.54 7.19
N GLU A 84 7.91 -22.63 8.51
CA GLU A 84 9.17 -22.40 9.21
C GLU A 84 9.97 -23.70 9.35
N ARG A 85 11.21 -23.62 9.85
CA ARG A 85 12.09 -24.78 10.05
C ARG A 85 11.41 -25.95 10.76
N GLY A 86 10.64 -25.67 11.81
CA GLY A 86 9.94 -26.66 12.62
C GLY A 86 8.55 -27.05 12.13
N SER A 87 8.08 -26.51 11.00
CA SER A 87 6.71 -26.77 10.54
C SER A 87 6.47 -28.20 10.06
N PHE A 88 7.52 -28.88 9.58
CA PHE A 88 7.41 -30.25 9.07
C PHE A 88 8.60 -31.12 9.46
N THR A 89 8.42 -32.42 9.29
CA THR A 89 9.50 -33.39 9.13
C THR A 89 9.52 -33.93 7.68
N PRO A 90 10.67 -34.37 7.15
CA PRO A 90 10.72 -35.01 5.84
C PRO A 90 9.76 -36.21 5.75
N GLY A 91 9.01 -36.28 4.65
CA GLY A 91 7.95 -37.25 4.41
C GLY A 91 6.60 -36.89 5.04
N GLN A 92 6.52 -35.86 5.89
CA GLN A 92 5.26 -35.44 6.49
C GLN A 92 4.32 -34.89 5.42
N ALA A 93 3.08 -35.39 5.44
CA ALA A 93 2.01 -34.92 4.58
C ALA A 93 1.15 -33.88 5.31
N ALA A 94 0.69 -32.87 4.57
CA ALA A 94 -0.28 -31.89 5.05
C ALA A 94 -1.27 -31.50 3.96
N ARG A 95 -2.48 -31.13 4.37
CA ARG A 95 -3.43 -30.51 3.44
C ARG A 95 -2.90 -29.17 2.97
N ALA A 96 -2.98 -28.94 1.67
CA ALA A 96 -2.62 -27.68 1.06
C ALA A 96 -3.53 -27.37 -0.13
N PHE A 97 -3.48 -26.15 -0.64
CA PHE A 97 -4.15 -25.77 -1.87
C PHE A 97 -3.28 -24.91 -2.77
N ASP A 98 -3.52 -25.04 -4.06
CA ASP A 98 -2.82 -24.33 -5.13
C ASP A 98 -3.72 -23.24 -5.71
N THR A 99 -3.26 -21.98 -5.62
CA THR A 99 -3.96 -20.81 -6.16
C THR A 99 -3.66 -20.56 -7.64
N GLY A 100 -2.84 -21.42 -8.26
CA GLY A 100 -2.30 -21.24 -9.61
C GLY A 100 -1.00 -20.43 -9.65
N ARG A 101 -0.49 -19.97 -8.50
CA ARG A 101 0.80 -19.29 -8.43
C ARG A 101 1.94 -20.29 -8.64
N ARG A 102 2.91 -19.90 -9.44
CA ARG A 102 4.13 -20.70 -9.64
C ARG A 102 4.94 -20.68 -8.35
N GLY A 103 5.56 -21.82 -8.03
CA GLY A 103 6.56 -21.91 -6.97
C GLY A 103 6.05 -22.41 -5.61
N HIS A 104 4.78 -22.20 -5.23
CA HIS A 104 4.32 -22.62 -3.89
C HIS A 104 2.84 -23.00 -3.82
N VAL A 105 2.50 -23.65 -2.70
CA VAL A 105 1.13 -23.96 -2.25
C VAL A 105 0.90 -23.40 -0.84
N TYR A 106 -0.36 -23.32 -0.43
CA TYR A 106 -0.77 -22.72 0.84
C TYR A 106 -1.40 -23.74 1.77
N GLY A 107 -1.12 -23.62 3.07
CA GLY A 107 -1.78 -24.44 4.10
C GLY A 107 -3.23 -24.01 4.36
N PRO A 108 -4.01 -24.77 5.16
CA PRO A 108 -5.44 -24.53 5.34
C PRO A 108 -5.79 -23.19 5.99
N GLY A 109 -4.83 -22.56 6.68
CA GLY A 109 -4.99 -21.22 7.27
C GLY A 109 -4.92 -20.08 6.25
N GLY A 110 -4.65 -20.37 4.98
CA GLY A 110 -4.52 -19.35 3.94
C GLY A 110 -3.24 -18.51 4.08
N SER A 111 -3.32 -17.24 3.69
CA SER A 111 -2.20 -16.30 3.78
C SER A 111 -2.64 -14.85 3.90
N ASN A 112 -1.78 -14.04 4.55
CA ASN A 112 -1.92 -12.60 4.71
C ASN A 112 -1.19 -11.78 3.62
N GLU A 113 -0.76 -12.40 2.51
CA GLU A 113 -0.11 -11.70 1.38
C GLU A 113 -0.95 -10.55 0.82
N TRP A 114 -2.28 -10.64 0.93
CA TRP A 114 -3.20 -9.59 0.49
C TRP A 114 -2.92 -8.24 1.18
N ILE A 115 -2.38 -8.24 2.41
CA ILE A 115 -2.01 -7.03 3.13
C ILE A 115 -0.89 -6.29 2.38
N ALA A 116 0.16 -7.00 1.98
CA ALA A 116 1.27 -6.42 1.23
C ALA A 116 0.78 -5.90 -0.14
N VAL A 117 -0.10 -6.64 -0.82
CA VAL A 117 -0.71 -6.19 -2.08
C VAL A 117 -1.54 -4.92 -1.88
N ALA A 118 -2.35 -4.86 -0.82
CA ALA A 118 -3.16 -3.68 -0.51
C ALA A 118 -2.28 -2.45 -0.21
N LEU A 119 -1.21 -2.63 0.58
CA LEU A 119 -0.25 -1.56 0.88
C LEU A 119 0.47 -1.06 -0.38
N LEU A 120 0.91 -1.97 -1.25
CA LEU A 120 1.50 -1.61 -2.55
C LEU A 120 0.51 -0.83 -3.43
N MET A 121 -0.75 -1.26 -3.46
CA MET A 121 -1.79 -0.58 -4.22
C MET A 121 -2.06 0.84 -3.70
N LEU A 122 -2.16 1.01 -2.37
CA LEU A 122 -2.33 2.33 -1.74
C LEU A 122 -1.13 3.24 -1.99
N ALA A 123 0.09 2.73 -1.82
CA ALA A 123 1.32 3.48 -2.11
C ALA A 123 1.38 3.88 -3.58
N GLY A 124 1.11 2.94 -4.50
CA GLY A 124 1.09 3.18 -5.93
C GLY A 124 0.09 4.26 -6.35
N LEU A 125 -1.16 4.19 -5.85
CA LEU A 125 -2.19 5.20 -6.09
C LEU A 125 -1.78 6.58 -5.54
N GLY A 126 -1.21 6.62 -4.33
CA GLY A 126 -0.73 7.85 -3.70
C GLY A 126 0.36 8.53 -4.53
N LEU A 127 1.35 7.77 -5.00
CA LEU A 127 2.44 8.30 -5.82
C LEU A 127 1.97 8.70 -7.23
N ALA A 128 1.17 7.87 -7.89
CA ALA A 128 0.67 8.13 -9.23
C ALA A 128 -0.30 9.33 -9.31
N SER A 129 -1.05 9.60 -8.22
CA SER A 129 -1.99 10.72 -8.16
C SER A 129 -1.34 12.07 -7.81
N ARG A 130 -0.08 12.07 -7.36
CA ARG A 130 0.67 13.29 -6.98
C ARG A 130 0.67 14.41 -8.03
N PRO A 131 0.96 14.20 -9.34
CA PRO A 131 0.92 15.27 -10.33
C PRO A 131 -0.50 15.86 -10.47
N LEU A 132 -1.54 15.02 -10.41
CA LEU A 132 -2.94 15.46 -10.45
C LEU A 132 -3.28 16.33 -9.24
N TRP A 133 -2.78 15.97 -8.04
CA TRP A 133 -2.98 16.75 -6.83
C TRP A 133 -2.28 18.12 -6.89
N ARG A 134 -1.06 18.19 -7.45
CA ARG A 134 -0.36 19.46 -7.67
C ARG A 134 -1.10 20.37 -8.64
N LEU A 135 -1.55 19.81 -9.76
CA LEU A 135 -2.34 20.52 -10.77
C LEU A 135 -3.67 21.03 -10.18
N ARG A 136 -4.37 20.20 -9.40
CA ARG A 136 -5.61 20.59 -8.72
C ARG A 136 -5.40 21.69 -7.69
N ARG A 137 -4.34 21.63 -6.87
CA ARG A 137 -4.02 22.70 -5.90
C ARG A 137 -3.73 24.03 -6.58
N ALA A 138 -3.00 24.02 -7.68
CA ALA A 138 -2.68 25.23 -8.44
C ALA A 138 -3.91 25.87 -9.11
N ARG A 139 -4.94 25.07 -9.36
CA ARG A 139 -6.23 25.52 -9.93
C ARG A 139 -7.27 25.90 -8.90
N ARG A 140 -7.02 25.72 -7.58
CA ARG A 140 -7.97 26.19 -6.56
C ARG A 140 -7.98 27.72 -6.60
N PRO A 141 -9.08 28.38 -7.02
CA PRO A 141 -9.17 29.83 -6.92
C PRO A 141 -8.99 30.20 -5.45
N ALA A 142 -8.11 31.18 -5.17
CA ALA A 142 -8.09 31.81 -3.88
C ALA A 142 -9.50 32.35 -3.64
N GLY A 143 -10.21 31.78 -2.66
CA GLY A 143 -11.53 32.27 -2.30
C GLY A 143 -11.42 33.76 -2.05
N GLU A 144 -12.25 34.55 -2.73
CA GLU A 144 -12.47 35.96 -2.40
C GLU A 144 -12.63 36.06 -0.88
N PRO A 145 -11.70 36.73 -0.16
CA PRO A 145 -12.02 37.23 1.16
C PRO A 145 -13.19 38.19 0.93
N GLY A 146 -14.36 37.79 1.42
CA GLY A 146 -15.61 38.51 1.25
C GLY A 146 -15.40 40.01 1.46
N ALA A 147 -15.76 40.76 0.43
CA ALA A 147 -16.06 42.16 0.57
C ALA A 147 -17.20 42.32 1.59
N GLY A 148 -16.94 43.06 2.66
CA GLY A 148 -17.98 43.69 3.47
C GLY A 148 -17.57 43.97 4.92
N PRO A 149 -17.90 45.14 5.50
CA PRO A 149 -18.19 46.45 4.89
C PRO A 149 -17.14 47.51 5.25
N ARG A 150 -16.90 48.47 4.35
CA ARG A 150 -16.28 49.76 4.68
C ARG A 150 -17.21 50.50 5.64
N THR A 151 -16.78 50.64 6.88
CA THR A 151 -17.33 51.65 7.80
C THR A 151 -16.48 52.91 7.66
N ASP A 152 -16.79 53.72 6.65
CA ASP A 152 -16.29 55.10 6.53
C ASP A 152 -17.49 56.05 6.58
N ALA A 153 -17.71 56.63 7.76
CA ALA A 153 -18.41 57.89 8.07
C ALA A 153 -18.15 58.13 9.57
N GLY A 154 -17.19 58.94 10.04
CA GLY A 154 -17.02 60.39 9.90
C GLY A 154 -18.02 61.16 10.80
N PRO A 155 -17.74 62.33 11.44
CA PRO A 155 -16.50 63.10 11.63
C PRO A 155 -16.21 63.49 13.11
N ARG A 156 -15.13 64.28 13.32
CA ARG A 156 -14.64 64.91 14.56
C ARG A 156 -15.71 65.67 15.36
N THR A 157 -15.54 65.69 16.69
CA THR A 157 -15.70 66.89 17.51
C THR A 157 -14.57 66.99 18.52
N ASP A 158 -13.79 68.05 18.37
CA ASP A 158 -12.90 68.62 19.37
C ASP A 158 -13.72 69.05 20.60
N THR A 159 -13.25 68.80 21.83
CA THR A 159 -13.42 69.70 23.00
C THR A 159 -12.39 69.33 24.08
N GLU A 160 -11.85 70.39 24.65
CA GLU A 160 -10.70 70.63 25.53
C GLU A 160 -10.81 70.02 26.97
N PRO A 161 -9.70 69.96 27.76
CA PRO A 161 -9.62 69.43 29.14
C PRO A 161 -9.78 70.58 30.19
N PRO A 162 -9.14 70.55 31.38
CA PRO A 162 -9.21 69.69 32.59
C PRO A 162 -9.78 70.46 33.82
N THR A 163 -10.02 69.81 34.96
CA THR A 163 -10.09 70.32 36.38
C THR A 163 -10.85 69.26 37.21
N ASP A 164 -10.68 68.98 38.49
CA ASP A 164 -9.94 69.51 39.66
C ASP A 164 -10.02 68.34 40.70
N THR A 165 -8.94 67.97 41.39
CA THR A 165 -8.68 68.31 42.81
C THR A 165 -9.43 67.44 43.86
N ASP A 166 -8.66 66.54 44.49
CA ASP A 166 -8.55 66.20 45.95
C ASP A 166 -9.76 65.69 46.76
N PRO A 167 -9.56 64.98 47.90
CA PRO A 167 -8.59 65.22 48.99
C PRO A 167 -7.52 64.15 49.28
#